data_AF-J4CE25-F1
#
_entry.id   AF-J4CE25-F1
#
_cell.length_a   1.000
_cell.length_b   1.000
_cell.length_c   1.000
_cell.angle_alpha   90.00
_cell.angle_beta   90.00
_cell.angle_gamma   90.00
#
_symmetry.space_group_name_H-M   'P 1'
#
loop_
_entity.id
_entity.type
_entity.pdbx_description
1 polymer ?
#
loop_
_entity_poly.entity_id
_entity_poly.type
_entity_poly.pdbx_seq_one_letter_code
_entity_poly.pdbx_strand_id
1 'polypeptide(L)'
;MANQGQLLGCPSLITSERKKGTVFRNVAYLIILYMYSGVMGILLRPYLDDLTMYGLGVVVAFNFVFFLFFISFLRSSTTDPGVVPMNWGFYMGDDTKRRRYCKICNVWKPDRTHHCSSCNRCVLNMDHHCPWIGNCVGFYNRKYFMQLLVYALIVLSYSLLQSIHYLYGETIENGMDDFDEVGQKAICYVYVCGMIFIALALIIALIPFVQFHFRLVLKNSTTIENLDEQNRDSGMYDMGMGANLQQVFGVNPLCWFAPCNLPLNRPVGDGVRWSQYCYTPIPDKV
;
A
#
# COMPACT_ATOMS: atom_id res chain seq x y z
N MET A 1 -26.47 -7.01 -10.70
CA MET A 1 -26.62 -5.62 -11.17
C MET A 1 -26.02 -4.70 -10.13
N ALA A 2 -24.94 -4.01 -10.49
CA ALA A 2 -24.17 -3.16 -9.59
C ALA A 2 -24.89 -1.82 -9.42
N ASN A 3 -25.34 -1.52 -8.20
CA ASN A 3 -25.88 -0.20 -7.87
C ASN A 3 -24.69 0.70 -7.52
N GLN A 4 -24.08 1.29 -8.55
CA GLN A 4 -23.20 2.46 -8.36
C GLN A 4 -24.11 3.62 -7.96
N GLY A 5 -24.21 3.87 -6.65
CA GLY A 5 -24.96 5.01 -6.12
C GLY A 5 -24.45 6.30 -6.75
N GLN A 6 -25.30 6.94 -7.55
CA GLN A 6 -25.04 8.23 -8.16
C GLN A 6 -24.80 9.27 -7.06
N LEU A 7 -23.59 9.81 -7.08
CA LEU A 7 -23.11 10.90 -6.24
C LEU A 7 -23.70 12.21 -6.77
N LEU A 8 -24.56 12.87 -6.00
CA LEU A 8 -24.77 14.32 -6.12
C LEU A 8 -23.82 15.02 -5.15
N GLY A 9 -22.53 15.05 -5.51
CA GLY A 9 -21.54 15.91 -4.89
C GLY A 9 -21.39 17.20 -5.71
N CYS A 10 -21.46 18.35 -5.05
CA CYS A 10 -21.24 19.64 -5.69
C CYS A 10 -19.86 19.66 -6.41
N PRO A 11 -19.80 19.83 -7.74
CA PRO A 11 -18.56 19.63 -8.53
C PRO A 11 -17.39 20.55 -8.14
N SER A 12 -17.68 21.72 -7.56
CA SER A 12 -16.70 22.77 -7.27
C SER A 12 -15.77 22.50 -6.08
N LEU A 13 -16.16 21.60 -5.17
CA LEU A 13 -15.31 21.21 -4.01
C LEU A 13 -14.34 20.06 -4.35
N ILE A 14 -14.62 19.28 -5.39
CA ILE A 14 -13.83 18.09 -5.76
C ILE A 14 -12.53 18.46 -6.51
N THR A 15 -12.52 19.59 -7.23
CA THR A 15 -11.42 19.95 -8.14
C THR A 15 -10.27 20.72 -7.47
N SER A 16 -10.57 21.52 -6.43
CA SER A 16 -9.57 22.31 -5.68
C SER A 16 -8.73 21.43 -4.72
N GLU A 17 -9.36 20.43 -4.09
CA GLU A 17 -8.75 19.69 -2.97
C GLU A 17 -7.90 18.48 -3.39
N ARG A 18 -8.04 18.02 -4.64
CA ARG A 18 -7.21 16.95 -5.21
C ARG A 18 -5.71 17.31 -5.29
N LYS A 19 -5.34 18.59 -5.08
CA LYS A 19 -3.97 19.11 -5.18
C LYS A 19 -3.09 18.87 -3.94
N LYS A 20 -3.63 18.61 -2.74
CA LYS A 20 -2.80 18.55 -1.52
C LYS A 20 -1.98 17.25 -1.37
N GLY A 21 -2.38 16.17 -2.05
CA GLY A 21 -1.68 14.87 -2.05
C GLY A 21 -0.80 14.59 -3.28
N THR A 22 -0.60 15.57 -4.18
CA THR A 22 0.04 15.29 -5.49
C THR A 22 1.55 15.33 -5.44
N VAL A 23 2.17 16.14 -4.58
CA VAL A 23 3.63 16.35 -4.59
C VAL A 23 4.38 15.08 -4.19
N PHE A 24 4.10 14.51 -3.02
CA PHE A 24 4.75 13.29 -2.55
C PHE A 24 4.53 12.10 -3.49
N ARG A 25 3.32 11.98 -4.05
CA ARG A 25 3.03 10.96 -5.06
C ARG A 25 3.84 11.16 -6.34
N ASN A 26 4.02 12.39 -6.80
CA ASN A 26 4.86 12.69 -7.96
C ASN A 26 6.34 12.38 -7.67
N VAL A 27 6.82 12.69 -6.47
CA VAL A 27 8.17 12.29 -6.03
C VAL A 27 8.31 10.76 -6.06
N ALA A 28 7.31 10.02 -5.56
CA ALA A 28 7.32 8.56 -5.65
C ALA A 28 7.38 8.06 -7.10
N TYR A 29 6.64 8.66 -8.04
CA TYR A 29 6.73 8.33 -9.46
C TYR A 29 8.13 8.58 -10.04
N LEU A 30 8.77 9.70 -9.67
CA LEU A 30 10.13 10.01 -10.13
C LEU A 30 11.15 9.01 -9.59
N ILE A 31 11.03 8.62 -8.32
CA ILE A 31 11.88 7.57 -7.72
C ILE A 31 11.65 6.24 -8.45
N ILE A 32 10.41 5.84 -8.70
CA ILE A 32 10.09 4.59 -9.40
C ILE A 32 10.69 4.59 -10.81
N LEU A 33 10.55 5.71 -11.54
CA LEU A 33 11.10 5.86 -12.90
C LEU A 33 12.63 5.78 -12.89
N TYR A 34 13.28 6.52 -11.98
CA TYR A 34 14.72 6.46 -11.77
C TYR A 34 15.16 5.02 -11.51
N MET A 35 14.58 4.37 -10.50
CA MET A 35 14.93 2.99 -10.14
C MET A 35 14.76 2.02 -11.32
N TYR A 36 13.64 2.07 -12.02
CA TYR A 36 13.36 1.18 -13.15
C TYR A 36 14.33 1.41 -14.32
N SER A 37 14.60 2.68 -14.66
CA SER A 37 15.52 3.01 -15.76
C SER A 37 16.96 2.61 -15.46
N GLY A 38 17.42 2.72 -14.20
CA GLY A 38 18.73 2.21 -13.78
C GLY A 38 18.82 0.69 -13.86
N VAL A 39 17.80 -0.03 -13.39
CA VAL A 39 17.80 -1.50 -13.46
C VAL A 39 17.80 -1.96 -14.92
N MET A 40 16.93 -1.43 -15.77
CA MET A 40 16.84 -1.88 -17.17
C MET A 40 17.98 -1.38 -18.04
N GLY A 41 18.43 -0.14 -17.84
CA GLY A 41 19.42 0.53 -18.69
C GLY A 41 20.86 0.24 -18.32
N ILE A 42 21.13 -0.13 -17.06
CA ILE A 42 22.49 -0.40 -16.55
C ILE A 42 22.59 -1.84 -16.05
N LEU A 43 21.83 -2.20 -15.01
CA LEU A 43 22.06 -3.46 -14.29
C LEU A 43 21.68 -4.71 -15.09
N LEU A 44 20.60 -4.62 -15.88
CA LEU A 44 20.12 -5.72 -16.72
C LEU A 44 20.58 -5.61 -18.17
N ARG A 45 21.33 -4.56 -18.52
CA ARG A 45 21.78 -4.33 -19.88
C ARG A 45 22.60 -5.49 -20.46
N PRO A 46 23.55 -6.10 -19.72
CA PRO A 46 24.31 -7.24 -20.24
C PRO A 46 23.42 -8.44 -20.63
N TYR A 47 22.37 -8.72 -19.87
CA TYR A 47 21.41 -9.80 -20.18
C TYR A 47 20.49 -9.49 -21.37
N LEU A 48 20.30 -8.20 -21.68
CA LEU A 48 19.54 -7.76 -22.84
C LEU A 48 20.38 -7.77 -24.11
N ASP A 49 21.67 -7.43 -24.01
CA ASP A 49 22.61 -7.44 -25.13
C ASP A 49 22.99 -8.88 -25.51
N ASP A 50 23.20 -9.77 -24.53
CA ASP A 50 23.44 -11.21 -24.74
C ASP A 50 22.26 -12.05 -24.24
N LEU A 51 21.24 -12.19 -25.10
CA LEU A 51 19.92 -12.72 -24.79
C LEU A 51 19.86 -14.24 -24.61
N THR A 52 20.67 -14.78 -23.69
CA THR A 52 20.63 -16.17 -23.27
C THR A 52 19.27 -16.53 -22.64
N MET A 53 18.88 -17.81 -22.64
CA MET A 53 17.64 -18.26 -21.98
C MET A 53 17.61 -17.89 -20.49
N TYR A 54 18.77 -17.92 -19.83
CA TYR A 54 18.93 -17.47 -18.45
C TYR A 54 18.69 -15.96 -18.33
N GLY A 55 19.38 -15.15 -19.14
CA GLY A 55 19.23 -13.69 -19.14
C GLY A 55 17.80 -13.26 -19.41
N LEU A 56 17.15 -13.87 -20.40
CA LEU A 56 15.73 -13.66 -20.68
C LEU A 56 14.85 -13.99 -19.46
N GLY A 57 15.12 -15.12 -18.79
CA GLY A 57 14.42 -15.52 -17.57
C GLY A 57 14.54 -14.48 -16.46
N VAL A 58 15.74 -13.94 -16.23
CA VAL A 58 16.01 -12.90 -15.22
C VAL A 58 15.24 -11.61 -15.55
N VAL A 59 15.32 -11.14 -16.80
CA VAL A 59 14.63 -9.92 -17.27
C VAL A 59 13.12 -10.06 -17.13
N VAL A 60 12.54 -11.19 -17.56
CA VAL A 60 11.10 -11.45 -17.45
C VAL A 60 10.67 -11.52 -15.99
N ALA A 61 11.43 -12.22 -15.14
CA ALA A 61 11.12 -12.33 -13.72
C ALA A 61 11.12 -10.96 -13.02
N PHE A 62 12.15 -10.13 -13.26
CA PHE A 62 12.21 -8.77 -12.71
C PHE A 62 11.02 -7.93 -13.18
N ASN A 63 10.74 -7.90 -14.48
CA ASN A 63 9.64 -7.11 -15.03
C ASN A 63 8.26 -7.60 -14.53
N PHE A 64 8.09 -8.90 -14.31
CA PHE A 64 6.87 -9.44 -13.70
C PHE A 64 6.68 -8.93 -12.27
N VAL A 65 7.72 -8.98 -11.43
CA VAL A 65 7.64 -8.46 -10.05
C VAL A 65 7.46 -6.94 -10.05
N PHE A 66 8.16 -6.22 -10.93
CA PHE A 66 8.01 -4.77 -11.08
C PHE A 66 6.59 -4.40 -11.53
N PHE A 67 5.98 -5.19 -12.43
CA PHE A 67 4.58 -5.00 -12.81
C PHE A 67 3.64 -5.17 -11.62
N LEU A 68 3.83 -6.20 -10.78
CA LEU A 68 3.04 -6.38 -9.57
C LEU A 68 3.21 -5.22 -8.58
N PHE A 69 4.44 -4.75 -8.38
CA PHE A 69 4.75 -3.56 -7.59
C PHE A 69 4.01 -2.33 -8.13
N PHE A 70 4.16 -2.03 -9.41
CA PHE A 70 3.63 -0.82 -10.02
C PHE A 70 2.10 -0.83 -10.06
N ILE A 71 1.47 -1.96 -10.41
CA ILE A 71 0.01 -2.08 -10.35
C ILE A 71 -0.49 -1.95 -8.90
N SER A 72 0.22 -2.50 -7.91
CA SER A 72 -0.14 -2.30 -6.49
C SER A 72 -0.06 -0.84 -6.07
N PHE A 73 0.95 -0.10 -6.55
CA PHE A 73 1.07 1.35 -6.34
C PHE A 73 -0.11 2.11 -6.96
N LEU A 74 -0.41 1.85 -8.23
CA LEU A 74 -1.55 2.47 -8.93
C LEU A 74 -2.86 2.17 -8.22
N ARG A 75 -3.10 0.90 -7.87
CA ARG A 75 -4.33 0.46 -7.19
C ARG A 75 -4.46 1.11 -5.81
N SER A 76 -3.39 1.20 -5.03
CA SER A 76 -3.42 1.90 -3.72
C SER A 76 -3.76 3.38 -3.90
N SER A 77 -3.18 4.02 -4.92
CA SER A 77 -3.32 5.46 -5.19
C SER A 77 -4.67 5.85 -5.79
N THR A 78 -5.31 4.94 -6.55
CA THR A 78 -6.50 5.28 -7.36
C THR A 78 -7.79 4.58 -6.91
N THR A 79 -7.69 3.50 -6.14
CA THR A 79 -8.88 2.82 -5.62
C THR A 79 -9.52 3.68 -4.52
N ASP A 80 -10.83 3.89 -4.61
CA ASP A 80 -11.60 4.52 -3.55
C ASP A 80 -11.45 3.71 -2.25
N PRO A 81 -11.00 4.30 -1.13
CA PRO A 81 -10.72 3.56 0.10
C PRO A 81 -11.99 3.12 0.84
N GLY A 82 -13.16 3.64 0.46
CA GLY A 82 -14.46 3.36 1.06
C GLY A 82 -15.19 4.63 1.46
N VAL A 83 -16.46 4.73 1.04
CA VAL A 83 -17.39 5.81 1.37
C VAL A 83 -18.47 5.30 2.31
N VAL A 84 -18.95 6.16 3.20
CA VAL A 84 -20.13 5.85 4.01
C VAL A 84 -21.35 5.72 3.09
N PRO A 85 -22.13 4.61 3.15
CA PRO A 85 -23.34 4.46 2.34
C PRO A 85 -24.36 5.56 2.62
N MET A 86 -25.10 5.94 1.58
CA MET A 86 -26.17 6.91 1.71
C MET A 86 -27.23 6.41 2.70
N ASN A 87 -27.72 7.30 3.55
CA ASN A 87 -28.70 7.00 4.61
C ASN A 87 -28.20 6.02 5.69
N TRP A 88 -26.89 5.77 5.80
CA TRP A 88 -26.34 5.01 6.92
C TRP A 88 -26.76 5.66 8.26
N GLY A 89 -27.33 4.85 9.15
CA GLY A 89 -27.83 5.30 10.45
C GLY A 89 -29.25 5.88 10.44
N PHE A 90 -29.90 6.06 9.28
CA PHE A 90 -31.27 6.59 9.21
C PHE A 90 -32.33 5.57 9.66
N TYR A 91 -32.13 4.29 9.35
CA TYR A 91 -33.05 3.19 9.71
C TYR A 91 -32.63 2.42 10.97
N MET A 92 -31.58 2.86 11.66
CA MET A 92 -31.13 2.21 12.89
C MET A 92 -31.93 2.80 14.06
N GLY A 93 -32.96 2.08 14.51
CA GLY A 93 -33.84 2.46 15.64
C GLY A 93 -33.07 2.76 16.93
N ASP A 94 -33.70 3.37 17.93
CA ASP A 94 -33.12 4.11 19.08
C ASP A 94 -32.15 3.38 20.03
N ASP A 95 -31.57 2.24 19.66
CA ASP A 95 -30.56 1.57 20.48
C ASP A 95 -29.35 2.48 20.70
N THR A 96 -29.09 2.74 21.98
CA THR A 96 -28.22 3.76 22.58
C THR A 96 -26.72 3.46 22.51
N LYS A 97 -26.29 2.49 21.69
CA LYS A 97 -24.86 2.18 21.56
C LYS A 97 -24.14 3.25 20.74
N ARG A 98 -23.41 4.13 21.45
CA ARG A 98 -22.33 5.06 21.03
C ARG A 98 -22.30 5.39 19.52
N ARG A 99 -23.32 6.11 19.04
CA ARG A 99 -23.34 6.58 17.66
C ARG A 99 -22.32 7.69 17.48
N ARG A 100 -21.29 7.44 16.67
CA ARG A 100 -20.31 8.47 16.29
C ARG A 100 -20.85 9.26 15.10
N TYR A 101 -20.82 10.59 15.17
CA TYR A 101 -21.29 11.47 14.10
C TYR A 101 -20.15 12.32 13.52
N CYS A 102 -20.15 12.56 12.21
CA CYS A 102 -19.26 13.51 11.56
C CYS A 102 -19.99 14.81 11.25
N LYS A 103 -19.67 15.88 11.99
CA LYS A 103 -20.25 17.22 11.75
C LYS A 103 -19.84 17.82 10.40
N ILE A 104 -18.64 17.50 9.90
CA ILE A 104 -18.10 18.03 8.63
C ILE A 104 -18.82 17.39 7.44
N CYS A 105 -18.98 16.06 7.46
CA CYS A 105 -19.63 15.32 6.37
C CYS A 105 -21.15 15.19 6.54
N ASN A 106 -21.69 15.60 7.69
CA ASN A 106 -23.11 15.46 8.03
C ASN A 106 -23.64 14.01 7.95
N VAL A 107 -22.81 13.03 8.37
CA VAL A 107 -23.16 11.60 8.33
C VAL A 107 -22.88 10.91 9.66
N TRP A 108 -23.70 9.91 9.99
CA TRP A 108 -23.37 8.93 11.01
C TRP A 108 -22.18 8.09 10.56
N LYS A 109 -21.20 7.90 11.43
CA LYS A 109 -20.02 7.09 11.14
C LYS A 109 -20.32 5.64 11.48
N PRO A 110 -20.21 4.71 10.51
CA PRO A 110 -20.08 3.29 10.83
C PRO A 110 -18.91 3.04 11.79
N ASP A 111 -18.88 1.84 12.37
CA ASP A 111 -17.71 1.41 13.13
C ASP A 111 -16.45 1.47 12.27
N ARG A 112 -15.32 1.76 12.93
CA ARG A 112 -13.99 1.88 12.29
C ARG A 112 -13.88 2.96 11.20
N THR A 113 -14.91 3.80 11.04
CA THR A 113 -14.91 4.93 10.09
C THR A 113 -14.36 6.19 10.73
N HIS A 114 -13.45 6.89 10.04
CA HIS A 114 -12.86 8.16 10.49
C HIS A 114 -12.93 9.22 9.39
N HIS A 115 -12.99 10.49 9.80
CA HIS A 115 -12.95 11.62 8.85
C HIS A 115 -11.48 11.95 8.58
N CYS A 116 -11.09 11.96 7.32
CA CYS A 116 -9.78 12.45 6.90
C CYS A 116 -9.92 13.87 6.37
N SER A 117 -9.23 14.83 6.98
CA SER A 117 -9.20 16.22 6.52
C SER A 117 -8.52 16.36 5.16
N SER A 118 -7.46 15.59 4.90
CA SER A 118 -6.76 15.61 3.60
C SER A 118 -7.61 15.07 2.45
N CYS A 119 -8.43 14.04 2.71
CA CYS A 119 -9.39 13.48 1.75
C CYS A 119 -10.76 14.22 1.79
N ASN A 120 -10.96 15.11 2.78
CA ASN A 120 -12.19 15.82 3.13
C ASN A 120 -13.47 14.96 3.11
N ARG A 121 -13.37 13.76 3.68
CA ARG A 121 -14.49 12.80 3.74
C ARG A 121 -14.30 11.76 4.84
N CYS A 122 -15.39 11.11 5.21
CA CYS A 122 -15.32 9.88 6.01
C CYS A 122 -14.86 8.69 5.16
N VAL A 123 -13.92 7.92 5.69
CA VAL A 123 -13.32 6.74 5.06
C VAL A 123 -13.64 5.50 5.91
N LEU A 124 -14.19 4.47 5.27
CA LEU A 124 -14.51 3.19 5.91
C LEU A 124 -13.22 2.46 6.32
N ASN A 125 -13.22 1.84 7.51
CA ASN A 125 -12.06 1.16 8.10
C ASN A 125 -10.76 1.94 7.90
N MET A 126 -10.79 3.25 8.19
CA MET A 126 -9.68 4.14 7.88
C MET A 126 -8.46 3.71 8.68
N ASP A 127 -7.37 3.41 7.97
CA ASP A 127 -6.08 3.17 8.58
C ASP A 127 -5.37 4.51 8.74
N HIS A 128 -4.91 5.11 7.65
CA HIS A 128 -4.26 6.41 7.66
C HIS A 128 -4.40 7.13 6.31
N HIS A 129 -4.05 8.41 6.28
CA HIS A 129 -3.80 9.11 5.02
C HIS A 129 -2.33 8.96 4.65
N CYS A 130 -2.04 8.44 3.46
CA CYS A 130 -0.68 8.24 2.99
C CYS A 130 -0.33 9.24 1.89
N PRO A 131 0.55 10.23 2.15
CA PRO A 131 0.94 11.22 1.14
C PRO A 131 1.65 10.60 -0.07
N TRP A 132 2.40 9.53 0.13
CA TRP A 132 3.20 8.87 -0.91
C TRP A 132 2.37 8.20 -2.01
N ILE A 133 1.15 7.76 -1.70
CA ILE A 133 0.17 7.28 -2.69
C ILE A 133 -0.86 8.37 -3.04
N GLY A 134 -0.82 9.51 -2.36
CA GLY A 134 -1.76 10.61 -2.51
C GLY A 134 -3.22 10.19 -2.26
N ASN A 135 -3.45 9.25 -1.35
CA ASN A 135 -4.77 8.68 -1.05
C ASN A 135 -4.85 8.20 0.40
N CYS A 136 -6.07 8.07 0.90
CA CYS A 136 -6.33 7.39 2.17
C CYS A 136 -6.19 5.87 2.00
N VAL A 137 -5.69 5.16 3.01
CA VAL A 137 -5.72 3.71 3.12
C VAL A 137 -6.92 3.34 4.00
N GLY A 138 -7.84 2.54 3.45
CA GLY A 138 -9.08 2.15 4.10
C GLY A 138 -9.56 0.78 3.63
N PHE A 139 -10.83 0.48 3.85
CA PHE A 139 -11.41 -0.85 3.64
C PHE A 139 -11.10 -1.46 2.27
N TYR A 140 -11.34 -0.74 1.18
CA TYR A 140 -11.28 -1.31 -0.18
C TYR A 140 -9.87 -1.32 -0.81
N ASN A 141 -8.89 -0.61 -0.24
CA ASN A 141 -7.54 -0.51 -0.80
C ASN A 141 -6.41 -0.94 0.16
N ARG A 142 -6.72 -1.30 1.41
CA ARG A 142 -5.73 -1.80 2.38
C ARG A 142 -4.92 -2.99 1.85
N LYS A 143 -5.56 -3.89 1.10
CA LYS A 143 -4.89 -5.00 0.42
C LYS A 143 -3.79 -4.54 -0.53
N TYR A 144 -4.12 -3.61 -1.43
CA TYR A 144 -3.17 -3.10 -2.42
C TYR A 144 -2.00 -2.39 -1.74
N PHE A 145 -2.28 -1.71 -0.62
CA PHE A 145 -1.25 -1.09 0.19
C PHE A 145 -0.30 -2.13 0.79
N MET A 146 -0.80 -3.22 1.36
CA MET A 146 0.05 -4.32 1.85
C MET A 146 0.90 -4.94 0.73
N GLN A 147 0.30 -5.18 -0.45
CA GLN A 147 1.01 -5.69 -1.62
C GLN A 147 2.10 -4.73 -2.11
N LEU A 148 1.78 -3.44 -2.17
CA LEU A 148 2.73 -2.38 -2.51
C LEU A 148 3.96 -2.44 -1.60
N LEU A 149 3.77 -2.52 -0.28
CA LEU A 149 4.88 -2.57 0.68
C LEU A 149 5.77 -3.80 0.47
N VAL A 150 5.18 -4.98 0.28
CA VAL A 150 5.94 -6.22 0.06
C VAL A 150 6.69 -6.19 -1.28
N TYR A 151 6.01 -5.82 -2.37
CA TYR A 151 6.66 -5.77 -3.68
C TYR A 151 7.69 -4.66 -3.80
N ALA A 152 7.51 -3.53 -3.12
CA ALA A 152 8.53 -2.50 -3.01
C ALA A 152 9.81 -3.06 -2.37
N LEU A 153 9.70 -3.77 -1.24
CA LEU A 153 10.86 -4.41 -0.61
C LEU A 153 11.56 -5.40 -1.53
N ILE A 154 10.81 -6.22 -2.28
CA ILE A 154 11.41 -7.18 -3.21
C ILE A 154 12.17 -6.47 -4.34
N VAL A 155 11.55 -5.47 -4.99
CA VAL A 155 12.18 -4.71 -6.08
C VAL A 155 13.40 -3.92 -5.58
N LEU A 156 13.31 -3.30 -4.40
CA LEU A 156 14.43 -2.55 -3.81
C LEU A 156 15.59 -3.47 -3.43
N SER A 157 15.31 -4.60 -2.78
CA SER A 157 16.34 -5.59 -2.41
C SER A 157 17.03 -6.17 -3.65
N TYR A 158 16.25 -6.48 -4.69
CA TYR A 158 16.82 -6.92 -5.98
C TYR A 158 17.72 -5.85 -6.59
N SER A 159 17.23 -4.60 -6.65
CA SER A 159 17.99 -3.47 -7.20
C SER A 159 19.29 -3.23 -6.43
N LEU A 160 19.26 -3.34 -5.10
CA LEU A 160 20.44 -3.21 -4.24
C LEU A 160 21.47 -4.32 -4.52
N LEU A 161 21.03 -5.57 -4.57
CA LEU A 161 21.92 -6.71 -4.84
C LEU A 161 22.56 -6.63 -6.23
N GLN A 162 21.77 -6.27 -7.26
CA GLN A 162 22.30 -6.09 -8.62
C GLN A 162 23.24 -4.89 -8.73
N SER A 163 22.96 -3.80 -8.00
CA SER A 163 23.84 -2.64 -7.95
C SER A 163 25.19 -2.99 -7.32
N ILE A 164 25.18 -3.76 -6.23
CA ILE A 164 26.39 -4.28 -5.58
C ILE A 164 27.15 -5.21 -6.52
N HIS A 165 26.46 -6.15 -7.19
CA HIS A 165 27.07 -7.05 -8.16
C HIS A 165 27.75 -6.30 -9.32
N TYR A 166 27.09 -5.27 -9.85
CA TYR A 166 27.64 -4.40 -10.89
C TYR A 166 28.95 -3.74 -10.46
N LEU A 167 28.99 -3.14 -9.25
CA LEU A 167 30.21 -2.50 -8.74
C LEU A 167 31.35 -3.49 -8.48
N TYR A 168 31.02 -4.71 -8.02
CA TYR A 168 32.03 -5.76 -7.82
C TYR A 168 32.63 -6.27 -9.13
N GLY A 169 31.80 -6.49 -10.16
CA GLY A 169 32.27 -6.98 -11.46
C GLY A 169 33.28 -6.03 -12.10
N GLU A 170 32.98 -4.74 -12.12
CA GLU A 170 33.87 -3.71 -12.66
C GLU A 170 35.19 -3.59 -11.88
N THR A 171 35.16 -3.80 -10.55
CA THR A 171 36.39 -3.73 -9.73
C THR A 171 37.38 -4.86 -10.09
N ILE A 172 36.88 -5.98 -10.62
CA ILE A 172 37.68 -7.16 -10.98
C ILE A 172 38.19 -7.06 -12.42
N GLU A 173 37.38 -6.52 -13.34
CA GLU A 173 37.71 -6.37 -14.76
C GLU A 173 38.44 -5.05 -15.04
N ASN A 174 39.64 -4.87 -14.45
CA ASN A 174 40.46 -3.68 -14.72
C ASN A 174 41.26 -3.83 -16.03
N GLY A 175 40.69 -3.34 -17.14
CA GLY A 175 41.39 -3.06 -18.40
C GLY A 175 41.88 -1.61 -18.50
N MET A 176 42.64 -1.28 -19.56
CA MET A 176 42.87 0.11 -19.95
C MET A 176 41.70 0.58 -20.82
N ASP A 177 40.88 1.47 -20.26
CA ASP A 177 39.71 2.04 -20.95
C ASP A 177 40.08 3.27 -21.79
N ASP A 178 39.36 3.48 -22.90
CA ASP A 178 39.43 4.72 -23.69
C ASP A 178 38.73 5.90 -22.98
N PHE A 179 39.12 7.15 -23.28
CA PHE A 179 38.61 8.34 -22.59
C PHE A 179 37.08 8.51 -22.62
N ASP A 180 36.44 8.18 -23.75
CA ASP A 180 34.97 8.25 -23.88
C ASP A 180 34.28 7.16 -23.05
N GLU A 181 34.91 5.99 -22.92
CA GLU A 181 34.44 4.88 -22.10
C GLU A 181 34.54 5.23 -20.60
N VAL A 182 35.60 5.92 -20.19
CA VAL A 182 35.77 6.44 -18.82
C VAL A 182 34.63 7.40 -18.45
N GLY A 183 34.25 8.30 -19.35
CA GLY A 183 33.15 9.24 -19.13
C GLY A 183 31.79 8.55 -18.95
N GLN A 184 31.48 7.57 -19.79
CA GLN A 184 30.25 6.79 -19.69
C GLN A 184 30.20 5.94 -18.41
N LYS A 185 31.30 5.27 -18.07
CA LYS A 185 31.42 4.49 -16.82
C LYS A 185 31.23 5.37 -15.59
N ALA A 186 31.83 6.57 -15.56
CA ALA A 186 31.64 7.52 -14.47
C ALA A 186 30.17 7.91 -14.24
N ILE A 187 29.41 8.15 -15.32
CA ILE A 187 27.97 8.45 -15.24
C ILE A 187 27.19 7.26 -14.67
N CYS A 188 27.46 6.04 -15.16
CA CYS A 188 26.85 4.82 -14.64
C CYS A 188 27.15 4.61 -13.15
N TYR A 189 28.39 4.86 -12.69
CA TYR A 189 28.74 4.76 -11.28
C TYR A 189 27.98 5.74 -10.40
N VAL A 190 27.92 7.02 -10.79
CA VAL A 190 27.15 8.03 -10.03
C VAL A 190 25.68 7.62 -9.97
N TYR A 191 25.14 7.10 -11.06
CA TYR A 191 23.77 6.59 -11.11
C TYR A 191 23.56 5.41 -10.16
N VAL A 192 24.41 4.38 -10.23
CA VAL A 192 24.30 3.18 -9.39
C VAL A 192 24.54 3.50 -7.91
N CYS A 193 25.43 4.43 -7.58
CA CYS A 193 25.60 4.91 -6.21
C CYS A 193 24.32 5.61 -5.69
N GLY A 194 23.66 6.41 -6.52
CA GLY A 194 22.35 7.01 -6.19
C GLY A 194 21.27 5.96 -5.97
N MET A 195 21.23 4.93 -6.82
CA MET A 195 20.34 3.76 -6.67
C MET A 195 20.54 3.06 -5.33
N ILE A 196 21.79 2.77 -4.95
CA ILE A 196 22.14 2.12 -3.69
C ILE A 196 21.69 2.98 -2.51
N PHE A 197 21.98 4.29 -2.54
CA PHE A 197 21.58 5.21 -1.47
C PHE A 197 20.06 5.22 -1.26
N ILE A 198 19.28 5.35 -2.35
CA ILE A 198 17.82 5.34 -2.29
C ILE A 198 17.31 3.98 -1.81
N ALA A 199 17.84 2.88 -2.35
CA ALA A 199 17.41 1.54 -1.99
C ALA A 199 17.65 1.24 -0.50
N LEU A 200 18.84 1.56 0.02
CA LEU A 200 19.16 1.37 1.44
C LEU A 200 18.26 2.22 2.33
N ALA A 201 18.10 3.51 2.03
CA ALA A 201 17.25 4.41 2.81
C ALA A 201 15.79 3.91 2.88
N LEU A 202 15.25 3.48 1.74
CA LEU A 202 13.88 2.96 1.67
C LEU A 202 13.74 1.59 2.34
N ILE A 203 14.70 0.67 2.17
CA ILE A 203 14.65 -0.66 2.82
C ILE A 203 14.66 -0.51 4.35
N ILE A 204 15.57 0.33 4.89
CA ILE A 204 15.68 0.58 6.33
C ILE A 204 14.36 1.14 6.88
N ALA A 205 13.70 2.04 6.16
CA ALA A 205 12.41 2.60 6.55
C ALA A 205 11.24 1.60 6.39
N LEU A 206 11.23 0.82 5.31
CA LEU A 206 10.10 -0.03 4.94
C LEU A 206 10.03 -1.32 5.76
N ILE A 207 11.15 -1.95 6.12
CA ILE A 207 11.15 -3.19 6.91
C ILE A 207 10.31 -3.06 8.20
N PRO A 208 10.59 -2.12 9.13
CA PRO A 208 9.81 -1.97 10.35
C PRO A 208 8.36 -1.55 10.06
N PHE A 209 8.14 -0.76 9.01
CA PHE A 209 6.81 -0.31 8.61
C PHE A 209 5.94 -1.48 8.12
N VAL A 210 6.51 -2.38 7.31
CA VAL A 210 5.86 -3.61 6.85
C VAL A 210 5.53 -4.52 8.04
N GLN A 211 6.50 -4.75 8.93
CA GLN A 211 6.28 -5.55 10.14
C GLN A 211 5.14 -5.00 11.00
N PHE A 212 5.11 -3.68 11.19
CA PHE A 212 4.05 -3.00 11.91
C PHE A 212 2.68 -3.22 11.27
N HIS A 213 2.54 -3.00 9.96
CA HIS A 213 1.26 -3.19 9.28
C HIS A 213 0.80 -4.65 9.21
N PHE A 214 1.71 -5.61 9.05
CA PHE A 214 1.35 -7.03 9.15
C PHE A 214 0.81 -7.38 10.53
N ARG A 215 1.42 -6.86 11.60
CA ARG A 215 0.91 -7.05 12.97
C ARG A 215 -0.51 -6.50 13.12
N LEU A 216 -0.80 -5.34 12.54
CA LEU A 216 -2.16 -4.76 12.55
C LEU A 216 -3.16 -5.63 11.79
N VAL A 217 -2.77 -6.16 10.62
CA VAL A 217 -3.63 -7.09 9.87
C VAL A 217 -3.89 -8.35 10.68
N LEU A 218 -2.86 -8.94 11.29
CA LEU A 218 -2.99 -10.17 12.08
C LEU A 218 -3.84 -10.00 13.35
N LYS A 219 -3.90 -8.79 13.93
CA LYS A 219 -4.75 -8.45 15.08
C LYS A 219 -6.09 -7.81 14.70
N ASN A 220 -6.40 -7.74 13.41
CA ASN A 220 -7.55 -7.01 12.88
C ASN A 220 -7.74 -5.60 13.44
N SER A 221 -6.65 -4.85 13.53
CA SER A 221 -6.67 -3.44 13.96
C SER A 221 -6.22 -2.52 12.82
N THR A 222 -6.55 -1.25 12.95
CA THR A 222 -6.03 -0.16 12.13
C THR A 222 -4.97 0.62 12.91
N THR A 223 -4.20 1.46 12.23
CA THR A 223 -3.27 2.38 12.89
C THR A 223 -3.97 3.31 13.87
N ILE A 224 -5.17 3.80 13.54
CA ILE A 224 -5.94 4.68 14.43
C ILE A 224 -6.37 3.93 15.70
N GLU A 225 -6.88 2.72 15.57
CA GLU A 225 -7.29 1.90 16.72
C GLU A 225 -6.10 1.51 17.60
N ASN A 226 -4.94 1.26 17.02
CA ASN A 226 -3.73 0.92 17.77
C ASN A 226 -3.10 2.13 18.49
N LEU A 227 -3.48 3.36 18.13
CA LEU A 227 -3.07 4.60 18.82
C LEU A 227 -4.05 5.02 19.92
N ASP A 228 -5.25 4.45 19.95
CA ASP A 228 -6.26 4.71 20.98
C ASP A 228 -6.00 3.82 22.19
N GLU A 229 -5.47 4.39 23.27
CA GLU A 229 -5.10 3.67 24.50
C GLU A 229 -6.27 2.85 25.10
N GLN A 230 -7.52 3.28 24.88
CA GLN A 230 -8.70 2.55 25.38
C GLN A 230 -9.04 1.31 24.53
N ASN A 231 -8.62 1.28 23.26
CA ASN A 231 -8.94 0.22 22.30
C ASN A 231 -7.72 -0.62 21.90
N ARG A 232 -6.50 -0.21 22.25
CA ARG A 232 -5.24 -0.83 21.84
C ARG A 232 -5.15 -2.32 22.18
N ASP A 233 -5.67 -2.72 23.33
CA ASP A 233 -5.55 -4.09 23.86
C ASP A 233 -6.88 -4.86 23.93
N SER A 234 -7.98 -4.30 23.41
CA SER A 234 -9.30 -4.92 23.55
C SER A 234 -9.50 -6.14 22.65
N GLY A 235 -8.74 -6.26 21.55
CA GLY A 235 -8.91 -7.34 20.56
C GLY A 235 -10.32 -7.42 19.98
N MET A 236 -11.09 -6.33 20.04
CA MET A 236 -12.55 -6.32 19.81
C MET A 236 -12.97 -6.91 18.46
N TYR A 237 -12.14 -6.71 17.43
CA TYR A 237 -12.39 -7.18 16.06
C TYR A 237 -11.50 -8.38 15.68
N ASP A 238 -10.65 -8.88 16.59
CA ASP A 238 -9.79 -10.03 16.31
C ASP A 238 -10.65 -11.30 16.22
N MET A 239 -10.67 -11.93 15.05
CA MET A 239 -11.42 -13.16 14.75
C MET A 239 -10.48 -14.37 14.55
N GLY A 240 -9.21 -14.24 14.92
CA GLY A 240 -8.16 -15.20 14.61
C GLY A 240 -7.45 -14.93 13.28
N MET A 241 -6.16 -15.30 13.22
CA MET A 241 -5.25 -14.91 12.12
C MET A 241 -5.80 -15.20 10.72
N GLY A 242 -6.41 -16.37 10.49
CA GLY A 242 -6.95 -16.74 9.19
C GLY A 242 -8.10 -15.83 8.76
N ALA A 243 -9.08 -15.59 9.64
CA ALA A 243 -10.21 -14.71 9.36
C ALA A 243 -9.77 -13.25 9.19
N ASN A 244 -8.79 -12.81 9.99
CA ASN A 244 -8.23 -11.46 9.91
C ASN A 244 -7.52 -11.21 8.57
N LEU A 245 -6.73 -12.19 8.10
CA LEU A 245 -6.11 -12.14 6.79
C LEU A 245 -7.16 -12.13 5.68
N GLN A 246 -8.19 -12.98 5.76
CA GLN A 246 -9.26 -13.01 4.76
C GLN A 246 -10.05 -11.70 4.69
N GLN A 247 -10.26 -11.00 5.81
CA GLN A 247 -10.89 -9.67 5.80
C GLN A 247 -10.13 -8.66 4.95
N VAL A 248 -8.79 -8.75 4.88
CA VAL A 248 -7.98 -7.84 4.08
C VAL A 248 -7.76 -8.38 2.67
N PHE A 249 -7.29 -9.62 2.53
CA PHE A 249 -6.79 -10.17 1.26
C PHE A 249 -7.84 -10.94 0.45
N GLY A 250 -8.98 -11.29 1.06
CA GLY A 250 -10.03 -12.11 0.46
C GLY A 250 -9.93 -13.59 0.81
N VAL A 251 -10.95 -14.35 0.41
CA VAL A 251 -11.15 -15.75 0.83
C VAL A 251 -10.17 -16.74 0.21
N ASN A 252 -9.58 -16.43 -0.96
CA ASN A 252 -8.68 -17.33 -1.68
C ASN A 252 -7.20 -16.92 -1.50
N PRO A 253 -6.39 -17.68 -0.74
CA PRO A 253 -4.97 -17.40 -0.55
C PRO A 253 -4.13 -17.35 -1.82
N LEU A 254 -4.51 -18.12 -2.84
CA LEU A 254 -3.78 -18.13 -4.13
C LEU A 254 -3.86 -16.79 -4.84
N CYS A 255 -4.86 -15.96 -4.52
CA CYS A 255 -5.06 -14.66 -5.14
C CYS A 255 -4.50 -13.50 -4.29
N TRP A 256 -4.00 -13.76 -3.08
CA TRP A 256 -3.51 -12.72 -2.16
C TRP A 256 -2.36 -11.90 -2.72
N PHE A 257 -1.60 -12.46 -3.65
CA PHE A 257 -0.49 -11.81 -4.35
C PHE A 257 -0.94 -11.01 -5.58
N ALA A 258 -2.15 -11.24 -6.09
CA ALA A 258 -2.63 -10.53 -7.28
C ALA A 258 -3.27 -9.17 -6.90
N PRO A 259 -2.80 -8.03 -7.46
CA PRO A 259 -3.37 -6.70 -7.22
C PRO A 259 -4.65 -6.47 -8.06
N CYS A 260 -5.60 -7.38 -7.92
CA CYS A 260 -6.89 -7.36 -8.62
C CYS A 260 -8.07 -7.51 -7.65
N ASN A 261 -9.21 -6.92 -8.05
CA ASN A 261 -10.47 -6.95 -7.29
C ASN A 261 -11.44 -8.02 -7.84
N LEU A 262 -10.99 -9.27 -7.95
CA LEU A 262 -11.87 -10.36 -8.36
C LEU A 262 -12.83 -10.73 -7.21
N PRO A 263 -14.00 -11.34 -7.46
CA PRO A 263 -14.96 -11.70 -6.41
C PRO A 263 -14.37 -12.54 -5.27
N LEU A 264 -13.38 -13.38 -5.57
CA LEU A 264 -12.64 -14.22 -4.60
C LEU A 264 -11.46 -13.51 -3.94
N ASN A 265 -11.17 -12.28 -4.35
CA ASN A 265 -9.94 -11.54 -4.05
C ASN A 265 -10.18 -10.13 -3.49
N ARG A 266 -11.44 -9.82 -3.18
CA ARG A 266 -11.89 -8.59 -2.52
C ARG A 266 -11.89 -8.77 -0.99
N PRO A 267 -11.71 -7.70 -0.19
CA PRO A 267 -11.85 -7.78 1.26
C PRO A 267 -13.22 -8.35 1.65
N VAL A 268 -13.25 -9.16 2.70
CA VAL A 268 -14.49 -9.76 3.22
C VAL A 268 -15.23 -8.75 4.08
N GLY A 269 -16.53 -8.58 3.82
CA GLY A 269 -17.41 -7.64 4.51
C GLY A 269 -17.86 -6.48 3.63
N ASP A 270 -18.62 -5.55 4.21
CA ASP A 270 -19.18 -4.37 3.55
C ASP A 270 -18.48 -3.06 3.99
N GLY A 271 -17.53 -3.16 4.92
CA GLY A 271 -16.80 -2.04 5.50
C GLY A 271 -17.58 -1.22 6.51
N VAL A 272 -18.85 -1.56 6.78
CA VAL A 272 -19.74 -0.83 7.69
C VAL A 272 -20.20 -1.67 8.88
N ARG A 273 -20.32 -2.99 8.71
CA ARG A 273 -20.66 -3.95 9.77
C ARG A 273 -19.45 -4.83 10.08
N TRP A 274 -19.21 -5.02 11.37
CA TRP A 274 -18.05 -5.76 11.87
C TRP A 274 -18.50 -6.77 12.92
N SER A 275 -18.05 -8.01 12.77
CA SER A 275 -18.17 -8.99 13.85
C SER A 275 -17.29 -8.57 15.01
N GLN A 276 -17.86 -8.60 16.23
CA GLN A 276 -17.17 -8.21 17.45
C GLN A 276 -17.15 -9.41 18.41
N TYR A 277 -16.01 -9.69 19.02
CA TYR A 277 -15.95 -10.55 20.19
C TYR A 277 -16.36 -9.72 21.41
N CYS A 278 -17.62 -9.81 21.84
CA CYS A 278 -18.03 -9.25 23.11
C CYS A 278 -17.56 -10.19 24.23
N TYR A 279 -16.51 -9.81 24.95
CA TYR A 279 -16.29 -10.35 26.29
C TYR A 279 -17.39 -9.77 27.17
N THR A 280 -18.41 -10.54 27.55
CA THR A 280 -19.27 -10.17 28.67
C THR A 280 -18.41 -10.28 29.92
N PRO A 281 -18.09 -9.17 30.63
CA PRO A 281 -17.49 -9.29 31.94
C PRO A 281 -18.47 -10.11 32.79
N ILE A 282 -18.00 -11.21 33.37
CA ILE A 282 -18.77 -11.90 34.40
C ILE A 282 -18.94 -10.86 35.51
N PRO A 283 -20.17 -10.47 35.90
CA PRO A 283 -20.35 -9.52 36.98
C PRO A 283 -19.59 -10.05 38.19
N ASP A 284 -18.71 -9.23 38.76
CA ASP A 284 -18.05 -9.54 40.02
C ASP A 284 -19.16 -9.95 40.99
N LYS A 285 -19.02 -11.17 41.52
CA LYS A 285 -20.05 -11.85 42.30
C LYS A 285 -20.64 -10.88 43.33
N VAL A 286 -21.96 -10.70 43.26
CA VAL A 286 -22.79 -10.01 44.25
C VAL A 286 -22.66 -10.66 45.61
#